data_AF-A0A7C7FLZ1-F1
#
_entry.id   AF-A0A7C7FLZ1-F1
#
_cell.length_a   1.000
_cell.length_b   1.000
_cell.length_c   1.000
_cell.angle_alpha   90.00
_cell.angle_beta   90.00
_cell.angle_gamma   90.00
#
_symmetry.space_group_name_H-M   'P 1'
#
loop_
_entity.id
_entity.type
_entity.pdbx_description
1 polymer ?
#
loop_
_entity_poly.entity_id
_entity_poly.type
_entity_poly.pdbx_seq_one_letter_code
_entity_poly.pdbx_strand_id
1 'polypeptide(L)'
;MTIMEVVQSIRVELAGLYDVSELNTFIFLMFEEYAGLSKTDIVMKAVEPLENEVLRKMQEVVRRLKKHEPIQHILGTTEFYGLSIKTDARAMIPRPETEELVDWIIKENDDNKPGILDVGAGSGCIALALKSSIAAATI
;
A
#
# COMPACT_ATOMS: atom_id res chain seq x y z
N MET A 1 -16.40 -11.74 -15.57
CA MET A 1 -16.85 -11.78 -14.17
C MET A 1 -17.23 -10.37 -13.77
N THR A 2 -18.30 -10.22 -12.99
CA THR A 2 -18.68 -8.94 -12.39
C THR A 2 -17.74 -8.59 -11.23
N ILE A 3 -17.69 -7.34 -10.82
CA ILE A 3 -16.90 -6.90 -9.65
C ILE A 3 -17.26 -7.72 -8.40
N MET A 4 -18.55 -7.95 -8.15
CA MET A 4 -19.01 -8.74 -7.02
C MET A 4 -18.56 -10.21 -7.08
N GLU A 5 -18.60 -10.84 -8.27
CA GLU A 5 -18.11 -12.20 -8.47
C GLU A 5 -16.61 -12.31 -8.19
N VAL A 6 -15.82 -11.32 -8.61
CA VAL A 6 -14.37 -11.27 -8.36
C VAL A 6 -14.08 -11.14 -6.87
N VAL A 7 -14.75 -10.21 -6.19
CA VAL A 7 -14.63 -10.02 -4.73
C VAL A 7 -14.93 -11.32 -3.98
N GLN A 8 -16.00 -12.02 -4.35
CA GLN A 8 -16.34 -13.31 -3.75
C GLN A 8 -15.31 -14.40 -4.06
N SER A 9 -14.82 -14.46 -5.29
CA SER A 9 -13.76 -15.40 -5.68
C SER A 9 -12.50 -15.21 -4.83
N ILE A 10 -12.02 -13.96 -4.68
CA ILE A 10 -10.83 -13.64 -3.88
C ILE A 10 -11.03 -14.07 -2.42
N ARG A 11 -12.19 -13.76 -1.82
CA ARG A 11 -12.52 -14.14 -0.44
C ARG A 11 -12.49 -15.65 -0.24
N VAL A 12 -13.08 -16.41 -1.16
CA VAL A 12 -13.10 -17.87 -1.09
C VAL A 12 -11.70 -18.45 -1.26
N GLU A 13 -10.93 -17.94 -2.22
CA GLU A 13 -9.59 -18.45 -2.52
C GLU A 13 -8.55 -18.19 -1.42
N LEU A 14 -8.73 -17.12 -0.65
CA LEU A 14 -7.83 -16.73 0.43
C LEU A 14 -8.42 -16.99 1.83
N ALA A 15 -9.62 -17.60 1.90
CA ALA A 15 -10.25 -17.95 3.15
C ALA A 15 -9.35 -18.90 3.97
N GLY A 16 -9.19 -18.59 5.26
CA GLY A 16 -8.37 -19.38 6.18
C GLY A 16 -6.87 -19.08 6.15
N LEU A 17 -6.38 -18.29 5.19
CA LEU A 17 -5.00 -17.79 5.17
C LEU A 17 -4.87 -16.41 5.82
N TYR A 18 -5.92 -15.59 5.71
CA TYR A 18 -5.97 -14.21 6.20
C TYR A 18 -7.31 -13.96 6.89
N ASP A 19 -7.34 -13.01 7.82
CA ASP A 19 -8.59 -12.60 8.45
C ASP A 19 -9.45 -11.73 7.53
N VAL A 20 -10.72 -11.54 7.90
CA VAL A 20 -11.69 -10.82 7.08
C VAL A 20 -11.31 -9.35 6.86
N SER A 21 -10.70 -8.70 7.84
CA SER A 21 -10.27 -7.29 7.75
C SER A 21 -9.13 -7.15 6.75
N GLU A 22 -8.14 -8.03 6.85
CA GLU A 22 -6.98 -8.05 5.97
C GLU A 22 -7.37 -8.38 4.53
N LEU A 23 -8.25 -9.37 4.33
CA LEU A 23 -8.81 -9.68 3.01
C LEU A 23 -9.53 -8.49 2.38
N ASN A 24 -10.32 -7.75 3.16
CA ASN A 24 -10.99 -6.55 2.65
C ASN A 24 -9.97 -5.49 2.22
N THR A 25 -8.92 -5.27 3.02
CA THR A 25 -7.83 -4.35 2.66
C THR A 25 -7.15 -4.79 1.37
N PHE A 26 -6.85 -6.08 1.21
CA PHE A 26 -6.22 -6.60 -0.01
C PHE A 26 -7.09 -6.37 -1.25
N ILE A 27 -8.38 -6.67 -1.14
CA ILE A 27 -9.34 -6.44 -2.21
C ILE A 27 -9.34 -4.96 -2.59
N PHE A 28 -9.43 -4.05 -1.63
CA PHE A 28 -9.44 -2.61 -1.92
C PHE A 28 -8.15 -2.16 -2.63
N LEU A 29 -6.99 -2.56 -2.12
CA LEU A 29 -5.70 -2.20 -2.73
C LEU A 29 -5.57 -2.74 -4.16
N MET A 30 -6.02 -3.98 -4.42
CA MET A 30 -6.00 -4.57 -5.77
C MET A 30 -6.90 -3.84 -6.76
N PHE A 31 -8.11 -3.45 -6.33
CA PHE A 31 -9.06 -2.73 -7.17
C PHE A 31 -8.63 -1.28 -7.42
N GLU A 32 -8.05 -0.63 -6.42
CA GLU A 32 -7.48 0.70 -6.57
C GLU A 32 -6.31 0.68 -7.58
N GLU A 33 -5.35 -0.23 -7.40
CA GLU A 33 -4.16 -0.30 -8.26
C GLU A 33 -4.49 -0.68 -9.71
N TYR A 34 -5.31 -1.72 -9.93
CA TYR A 34 -5.49 -2.27 -11.27
C TYR A 34 -6.75 -1.80 -12.00
N ALA A 35 -7.76 -1.31 -11.27
CA ALA A 35 -9.01 -0.84 -11.86
C ALA A 35 -9.29 0.64 -11.61
N GLY A 36 -8.48 1.33 -10.79
CA GLY A 36 -8.71 2.72 -10.41
C GLY A 36 -10.03 2.93 -9.66
N LEU A 37 -10.53 1.88 -8.98
CA LEU A 37 -11.83 1.90 -8.32
C LEU A 37 -11.67 2.12 -6.82
N SER A 38 -12.38 3.12 -6.29
CA SER A 38 -12.47 3.34 -4.85
C SER A 38 -13.36 2.30 -4.17
N LYS A 39 -13.33 2.27 -2.83
CA LYS A 39 -14.25 1.43 -2.03
C LYS A 39 -15.72 1.67 -2.39
N THR A 40 -16.09 2.92 -2.64
CA THR A 40 -17.45 3.31 -3.05
C THR A 40 -17.77 2.79 -4.44
N ASP A 41 -16.82 2.89 -5.38
CA ASP A 41 -17.00 2.38 -6.74
C ASP A 41 -17.24 0.86 -6.76
N ILE A 42 -16.51 0.09 -5.95
CA ILE A 42 -16.67 -1.37 -5.86
C ILE A 42 -18.11 -1.74 -5.49
N VAL A 43 -18.74 -0.98 -4.61
CA VAL A 43 -20.14 -1.18 -4.20
C VAL A 43 -21.10 -0.70 -5.28
N MET A 44 -20.90 0.50 -5.81
CA MET A 44 -21.81 1.12 -6.78
C MET A 44 -21.81 0.39 -8.14
N LYS A 45 -20.66 -0.17 -8.53
CA LYS A 45 -20.44 -0.86 -9.80
C LYS A 45 -20.44 -2.38 -9.65
N ALA A 46 -20.98 -2.91 -8.55
CA ALA A 46 -20.87 -4.33 -8.19
C ALA A 46 -21.25 -5.33 -9.30
N VAL A 47 -22.22 -4.97 -10.15
CA VAL A 47 -22.71 -5.81 -11.26
C VAL A 47 -22.00 -5.53 -12.60
N GLU A 48 -21.14 -4.51 -12.66
CA GLU A 48 -20.40 -4.18 -13.88
C GLU A 48 -19.33 -5.24 -14.16
N PRO A 49 -19.10 -5.58 -15.44
CA PRO A 49 -18.06 -6.50 -15.83
C PRO A 49 -16.67 -5.87 -15.62
N LEU A 50 -15.72 -6.66 -15.16
CA LEU A 50 -14.32 -6.26 -15.06
C LEU A 50 -13.55 -6.69 -16.31
N GLU A 51 -12.60 -5.86 -16.76
CA GLU A 51 -11.76 -6.15 -17.91
C GLU A 51 -10.90 -7.40 -17.70
N ASN A 52 -10.71 -8.18 -18.78
CA ASN A 52 -9.94 -9.42 -18.72
C ASN A 52 -8.47 -9.23 -18.31
N GLU A 53 -7.86 -8.09 -18.66
CA GLU A 53 -6.48 -7.79 -18.23
C GLU A 53 -6.41 -7.59 -16.72
N VAL A 54 -7.34 -6.82 -16.16
CA VAL A 54 -7.46 -6.59 -14.71
C VAL A 54 -7.69 -7.91 -13.98
N LEU A 55 -8.59 -8.76 -14.48
CA LEU A 55 -8.84 -10.09 -13.92
C LEU A 55 -7.56 -10.94 -13.85
N ARG A 56 -6.74 -10.94 -14.91
CA ARG A 56 -5.46 -11.66 -14.92
C ARG A 56 -4.47 -11.12 -13.88
N LYS A 57 -4.38 -9.79 -13.74
CA LYS A 57 -3.52 -9.16 -12.72
C LYS A 57 -3.99 -9.55 -11.30
N MET A 58 -5.29 -9.50 -11.04
CA MET A 58 -5.85 -9.90 -9.75
C MET A 58 -5.60 -11.38 -9.42
N GLN A 59 -5.72 -12.28 -10.40
CA GLN A 59 -5.40 -13.70 -10.24
C GLN A 59 -3.92 -13.94 -9.94
N GLU A 60 -3.01 -13.15 -10.52
CA GLU A 60 -1.59 -13.21 -10.19
C GLU A 60 -1.34 -12.81 -8.73
N VAL A 61 -1.98 -11.72 -8.28
CA VAL A 61 -1.88 -11.28 -6.88
C VAL A 61 -2.37 -12.35 -5.93
N VAL A 62 -3.55 -12.95 -6.18
CA VAL A 62 -4.07 -14.05 -5.34
C VAL A 62 -3.09 -15.22 -5.28
N ARG A 63 -2.46 -15.59 -6.39
CA ARG A 63 -1.46 -16.68 -6.42
C ARG A 63 -0.23 -16.36 -5.57
N ARG A 64 0.22 -15.11 -5.57
CA ARG A 64 1.36 -14.64 -4.75
C ARG A 64 0.98 -14.52 -3.27
N LEU A 65 -0.23 -14.04 -2.96
CA LEU A 65 -0.76 -14.00 -1.59
C LEU A 65 -0.91 -15.40 -0.98
N LYS A 66 -1.27 -16.42 -1.76
CA LYS A 66 -1.28 -17.83 -1.28
C LYS A 66 0.10 -18.35 -0.88
N LYS A 67 1.18 -17.68 -1.30
CA LYS A 67 2.56 -17.97 -0.90
C LYS A 67 3.04 -17.08 0.25
N HIS A 68 2.13 -16.35 0.90
CA HIS A 68 2.44 -15.39 1.97
C HIS A 68 3.39 -14.26 1.55
N GLU A 69 3.38 -13.91 0.27
CA GLU A 69 4.09 -12.72 -0.17
C GLU A 69 3.32 -11.45 0.25
N PRO A 70 3.95 -10.47 0.92
CA PRO A 70 3.26 -9.26 1.36
C PRO A 70 2.63 -8.49 0.19
N ILE A 71 1.38 -8.03 0.35
CA ILE A 71 0.66 -7.36 -0.72
C ILE A 71 1.40 -6.13 -1.26
N GLN A 72 2.06 -5.37 -0.39
CA GLN A 72 2.80 -4.18 -0.78
C GLN A 72 3.95 -4.52 -1.75
N HIS A 73 4.64 -5.64 -1.54
CA HIS A 73 5.66 -6.13 -2.49
C HIS A 73 5.05 -6.66 -3.78
N ILE A 74 3.81 -7.18 -3.72
CA ILE A 74 3.10 -7.63 -4.92
C ILE A 74 2.72 -6.44 -5.80
N LEU A 75 2.18 -5.38 -5.20
CA LEU A 75 1.79 -4.13 -5.88
C LEU A 75 3.01 -3.26 -6.23
N GLY A 76 4.12 -3.41 -5.50
CA GLY A 76 5.35 -2.68 -5.72
C GLY A 76 5.38 -1.28 -5.09
N THR A 77 4.31 -0.90 -4.41
CA THR A 77 4.14 0.40 -3.73
C THR A 77 3.44 0.23 -2.39
N THR A 78 3.61 1.22 -1.53
CA THR A 78 2.87 1.38 -0.27
C THR A 78 2.73 2.85 0.05
N GLU A 79 1.65 3.23 0.73
CA GLU A 79 1.53 4.56 1.30
C GLU A 79 2.44 4.68 2.53
N PHE A 80 3.05 5.85 2.70
CA PHE A 80 3.71 6.27 3.93
C PHE A 80 3.67 7.80 4.02
N TYR A 81 3.07 8.34 5.07
CA TYR A 81 2.99 9.78 5.34
C TYR A 81 2.39 10.58 4.16
N GLY A 82 1.35 10.03 3.53
CA GLY A 82 0.72 10.60 2.32
C GLY A 82 1.55 10.48 1.03
N LEU A 83 2.70 9.80 1.06
CA LEU A 83 3.56 9.54 -0.09
C LEU A 83 3.37 8.11 -0.61
N SER A 84 3.45 7.93 -1.93
CA SER A 84 3.57 6.60 -2.53
C SER A 84 5.04 6.20 -2.59
N ILE A 85 5.42 5.22 -1.78
CA ILE A 85 6.79 4.71 -1.66
C ILE A 85 6.91 3.41 -2.44
N LYS A 86 7.93 3.32 -3.31
CA LYS A 86 8.26 2.06 -3.98
C LYS A 86 8.76 1.04 -2.96
N THR A 87 8.25 -0.18 -3.05
CA THR A 87 8.60 -1.25 -2.12
C THR A 87 8.75 -2.56 -2.86
N ASP A 88 9.76 -3.31 -2.45
CA ASP A 88 10.04 -4.66 -2.92
C ASP A 88 10.79 -5.42 -1.83
N ALA A 89 11.10 -6.69 -2.08
CA ALA A 89 11.72 -7.58 -1.11
C ALA A 89 13.12 -7.16 -0.61
N ARG A 90 13.72 -6.08 -1.14
CA ARG A 90 15.03 -5.57 -0.73
C ARG A 90 14.96 -4.65 0.49
N ALA A 91 13.79 -4.10 0.81
CA ALA A 91 13.60 -3.16 1.91
C ALA A 91 12.45 -3.58 2.83
N MET A 92 12.45 -3.05 4.05
CA MET A 92 11.30 -3.20 4.95
C MET A 92 10.12 -2.39 4.44
N ILE A 93 8.93 -2.96 4.52
CA ILE A 93 7.66 -2.26 4.31
C ILE A 93 7.52 -1.20 5.41
N PRO A 94 7.38 0.09 5.07
CA PRO A 94 7.11 1.17 6.02
C PRO A 94 5.92 0.82 6.93
N ARG A 95 6.02 1.19 8.21
CA ARG A 95 5.03 0.85 9.23
C ARG A 95 4.36 2.11 9.79
N PRO A 96 3.09 2.05 10.21
CA PRO A 96 2.39 3.19 10.80
C PRO A 96 3.15 3.81 11.99
N GLU A 97 3.77 2.98 12.83
CA GLU A 97 4.57 3.46 13.98
C GLU A 97 5.79 4.28 13.54
N THR A 98 6.27 4.09 12.30
CA THR A 98 7.36 4.89 11.73
C THR A 98 6.87 6.28 11.28
N GLU A 99 5.58 6.45 10.98
CA GLU A 99 5.00 7.77 10.74
C GLU A 99 4.94 8.60 12.01
N GLU A 100 4.65 7.96 13.16
CA GLU A 100 4.67 8.64 14.47
C GLU A 100 6.06 9.20 14.80
N LEU A 101 7.13 8.46 14.44
CA LEU A 101 8.50 8.94 14.57
C LEU A 101 8.76 10.19 13.72
N VAL A 102 8.31 10.21 12.46
CA VAL A 102 8.42 11.38 11.58
C VAL A 102 7.70 12.58 12.22
N ASP A 103 6.51 12.33 12.77
CA ASP A 103 5.72 13.32 13.48
C ASP A 103 6.45 13.92 14.69
N TRP A 104 7.11 13.10 15.50
CA TRP A 104 7.92 13.58 16.64
C TRP A 104 9.11 14.42 16.18
N ILE A 105 9.83 13.98 15.15
CA ILE A 105 10.97 14.73 14.59
C ILE A 105 10.53 16.12 14.15
N ILE A 106 9.39 16.22 13.45
CA ILE A 106 8.86 17.51 12.98
C ILE A 106 8.43 18.40 14.15
N LYS A 107 7.77 17.82 15.17
CA LYS A 107 7.24 18.58 16.31
C LYS A 107 8.31 19.05 17.28
N GLU A 108 9.40 18.30 17.43
CA GLU A 108 10.47 18.59 18.40
C GLU A 108 11.63 19.40 17.81
N ASN A 109 11.68 19.57 16.49
CA ASN A 109 12.74 20.30 15.80
C ASN A 109 12.25 21.66 15.29
N ASP A 110 12.67 22.74 15.96
CA ASP A 110 12.35 24.13 15.58
C ASP A 110 13.22 24.66 14.41
N ASP A 111 14.25 23.91 13.98
CA ASP A 111 15.05 24.31 12.82
C ASP A 111 14.25 24.09 11.53
N ASN A 112 14.00 25.17 10.80
CA ASN A 112 13.28 25.14 9.54
C ASN A 112 14.13 24.68 8.34
N LYS A 113 15.43 24.44 8.52
CA LYS A 113 16.37 24.02 7.47
C LYS A 113 17.40 22.98 7.96
N PRO A 114 16.95 21.90 8.62
CA PRO A 114 17.85 20.94 9.24
C PRO A 114 18.64 20.15 8.19
N GLY A 115 19.88 19.78 8.54
CA GLY A 115 20.61 18.70 7.87
C GLY A 115 20.28 17.38 8.56
N ILE A 116 19.68 16.44 7.83
CA ILE A 116 19.14 15.19 8.38
C ILE A 116 19.97 14.02 7.82
N LEU A 117 20.36 13.08 8.68
CA LEU A 117 20.97 11.82 8.27
C LEU A 117 20.04 10.66 8.63
N ASP A 118 19.54 9.93 7.63
CA ASP A 118 18.72 8.73 7.81
C ASP A 118 19.61 7.48 7.73
N VAL A 119 19.91 6.87 8.89
CA VAL A 119 20.76 5.69 8.99
C VAL A 119 19.92 4.43 8.85
N GLY A 120 20.24 3.61 7.85
CA GLY A 120 19.44 2.41 7.56
C GLY A 120 18.16 2.73 6.79
N ALA A 121 18.20 3.76 5.93
CA ALA A 121 17.05 4.33 5.23
C ALA A 121 16.13 3.30 4.53
N GLY A 122 16.64 2.14 4.12
CA GLY A 122 15.81 1.08 3.51
C GLY A 122 15.08 1.59 2.27
N SER A 123 13.75 1.70 2.35
CA SER A 123 12.90 2.28 1.30
C SER A 123 13.03 3.81 1.15
N GLY A 124 13.72 4.47 2.09
CA GLY A 124 13.87 5.92 2.18
C GLY A 124 12.64 6.63 2.74
N CYS A 125 11.69 5.89 3.33
CA CYS A 125 10.38 6.42 3.73
C CYS A 125 10.49 7.60 4.73
N ILE A 126 11.37 7.51 5.73
CA ILE A 126 11.58 8.56 6.73
C ILE A 126 12.16 9.82 6.07
N ALA A 127 13.29 9.67 5.37
CA ALA A 127 13.93 10.75 4.63
C ALA A 127 12.97 11.48 3.67
N LEU A 128 12.19 10.73 2.89
CA LEU A 128 11.22 11.28 1.94
C LEU A 128 10.08 12.02 2.63
N ALA A 129 9.55 11.46 3.72
CA ALA A 129 8.49 12.11 4.50
C ALA A 129 9.00 13.43 5.13
N LEU A 130 10.18 13.41 5.76
CA LEU A 130 10.80 14.61 6.35
C LEU A 130 11.08 15.68 5.29
N LYS A 131 11.58 15.30 4.11
CA LYS A 131 11.82 16.23 3.01
C LYS A 131 10.53 16.83 2.44
N SER A 132 9.45 16.05 2.41
CA SER A 132 8.12 16.50 1.98
C SER A 132 7.50 17.48 2.99
N SER A 133 7.68 17.25 4.28
CA SER A 133 7.12 18.09 5.35
C SER A 133 7.94 19.34 5.63
N ILE A 134 9.27 19.27 5.50
CA ILE A 134 10.20 20.38 5.75
C ILE A 134 10.92 20.68 4.44
N ALA A 135 10.31 21.52 3.60
CA ALA A 135 10.80 21.78 2.24
C ALA A 135 12.28 22.21 2.18
N ALA A 136 12.75 22.97 3.17
CA ALA A 136 14.13 23.46 3.26
C ALA A 136 15.12 22.50 3.93
N ALA A 137 14.67 21.33 4.43
CA ALA A 137 15.56 20.30 4.95
C ALA A 137 16.51 19.79 3.87
N THR A 138 17.73 19.45 4.25
CA THR A 138 18.68 18.69 3.41
C THR A 138 18.81 17.30 4.00
N ILE A 139 18.66 16.27 3.15
CA ILE A 139 18.87 14.86 3.52
C ILE A 139 20.24 14.43 2.99
#